data_AF-A0A6G6K0L2-F1
#
_entry.id   AF-A0A6G6K0L2-F1
#
_cell.length_a   1.000
_cell.length_b   1.000
_cell.length_c   1.000
_cell.angle_alpha   90.00
_cell.angle_beta   90.00
_cell.angle_gamma   90.00
#
_symmetry.space_group_name_H-M   'P 1'
#
loop_
_entity.id
_entity.type
_entity.pdbx_description
1 polymer ?
#
loop_
_entity_poly.entity_id
_entity_poly.type
_entity_poly.pdbx_seq_one_letter_code
_entity_poly.pdbx_strand_id
1 'polypeptide(L)'
;MPPSSKEEVPEMDLMCRDLNMRLRMARAAELASFNLLEEAEKVLCHGGISRASVAELDLLARIHVQQGRFEEARARWEEVISRAGEGQEKSRACLEALKEFKAYRDKVMVITWRIALAILALITSLGVGLLVAPKL
;
A
#
# COMPACT_ATOMS: atom_id res chain seq x y z
N MET A 1 58.59 16.03 7.86
CA MET A 1 57.37 16.10 7.01
C MET A 1 56.50 14.92 7.37
N PRO A 2 55.31 15.11 7.96
CA PRO A 2 54.38 14.01 8.12
C PRO A 2 53.76 13.66 6.76
N PRO A 3 53.39 12.38 6.52
CA PRO A 3 52.82 11.97 5.25
C PRO A 3 51.39 12.53 5.09
N SER A 4 51.15 13.09 3.91
CA SER A 4 49.88 13.58 3.40
C SER A 4 48.86 12.44 3.28
N SER A 5 47.96 12.31 4.26
CA SER A 5 46.78 11.45 4.20
C SER A 5 45.75 12.02 3.22
N LYS A 6 45.85 11.64 1.95
CA LYS A 6 44.79 11.89 0.96
C LYS A 6 43.79 10.74 0.97
N GLU A 7 42.57 11.06 1.39
CA GLU A 7 41.32 10.65 0.73
C GLU A 7 41.07 9.14 0.50
N GLU A 8 40.76 8.40 1.55
CA GLU A 8 40.03 7.10 1.48
C GLU A 8 38.63 7.18 2.14
N VAL A 9 38.08 8.38 2.28
CA VAL A 9 36.81 8.62 3.03
C VAL A 9 35.50 8.40 2.23
N PRO A 10 35.41 8.35 0.88
CA PRO A 10 34.11 8.26 0.21
C PRO A 10 33.50 6.85 0.11
N GLU A 11 34.30 5.78 0.21
CA GLU A 11 33.82 4.40 0.02
C GLU A 11 33.11 3.84 1.26
N MET A 12 33.64 4.15 2.45
CA MET A 12 33.05 3.73 3.73
C MET A 12 31.67 4.37 3.96
N ASP A 13 31.51 5.65 3.61
CA ASP A 13 30.24 6.37 3.72
C ASP A 13 29.15 5.79 2.83
N LEU A 14 29.51 5.33 1.61
CA LEU A 14 28.57 4.70 0.69
C LEU A 14 28.10 3.34 1.23
N MET A 15 29.03 2.55 1.78
CA MET A 15 28.72 1.25 2.38
C MET A 15 27.81 1.40 3.61
N CYS A 16 28.08 2.38 4.48
CA CYS A 16 27.22 2.68 5.63
C CYS A 16 25.81 3.12 5.21
N ARG A 17 25.66 3.85 4.09
CA ARG A 17 24.34 4.23 3.56
C ARG A 17 23.57 3.03 3.02
N ASP A 18 24.21 2.15 2.25
CA ASP A 18 23.56 0.95 1.72
C ASP A 18 23.11 0.02 2.86
N LEU A 19 23.97 -0.20 3.86
CA LEU A 19 23.64 -1.02 5.02
C LEU A 19 22.45 -0.44 5.82
N ASN A 20 22.46 0.86 6.09
CA ASN A 20 21.35 1.53 6.77
C ASN A 20 20.04 1.45 5.98
N MET A 21 20.10 1.52 4.65
CA MET A 21 18.91 1.32 3.81
C MET A 21 18.37 -0.11 3.94
N ARG A 22 19.22 -1.13 3.83
CA ARG A 22 18.80 -2.54 3.98
C ARG A 22 18.21 -2.83 5.35
N LEU A 23 18.83 -2.32 6.42
CA LEU A 23 18.33 -2.47 7.78
C LEU A 23 16.94 -1.84 7.96
N ARG A 24 16.72 -0.63 7.40
CA ARG A 24 15.40 0.03 7.43
C ARG A 24 14.36 -0.77 6.67
N MET A 25 14.68 -1.28 5.48
CA MET A 25 13.76 -2.12 4.70
C MET A 25 13.42 -3.42 5.42
N ALA A 26 14.42 -4.10 6.00
CA ALA A 26 14.20 -5.34 6.75
C ALA A 26 13.29 -5.11 7.96
N ARG A 27 13.54 -4.05 8.73
CA ARG A 27 12.70 -3.67 9.86
C ARG A 27 11.27 -3.32 9.45
N ALA A 28 11.10 -2.57 8.35
CA ALA A 28 9.78 -2.24 7.85
C ALA A 28 9.02 -3.48 7.36
N ALA A 29 9.69 -4.42 6.70
CA ALA A 29 9.09 -5.67 6.27
C ALA A 29 8.67 -6.55 7.46
N GLU A 30 9.47 -6.59 8.52
CA GLU A 30 9.13 -7.27 9.77
C GLU A 30 7.90 -6.62 10.44
N LEU A 31 7.89 -5.31 10.62
CA LEU A 31 6.73 -4.60 11.19
C LEU A 31 5.45 -4.85 10.37
N ALA A 32 5.57 -4.86 9.05
CA ALA A 32 4.46 -5.15 8.17
C ALA A 32 3.94 -6.59 8.32
N SER A 33 4.81 -7.57 8.57
CA SER A 33 4.40 -8.97 8.80
C SER A 33 3.64 -9.14 10.12
N PHE A 34 3.94 -8.32 11.13
CA PHE A 34 3.19 -8.22 12.38
C PHE A 34 1.96 -7.31 12.30
N ASN A 35 1.57 -6.85 11.11
CA ASN A 35 0.45 -5.94 10.88
C ASN A 35 0.60 -4.57 11.56
N LEU A 36 1.83 -4.18 11.93
CA LEU A 36 2.17 -2.86 12.46
C LEU A 36 2.44 -1.88 11.31
N LEU A 37 1.44 -1.70 10.45
CA LEU A 37 1.61 -1.05 9.14
C LEU A 37 1.99 0.43 9.23
N GLU A 38 1.45 1.16 10.21
CA GLU A 38 1.82 2.57 10.43
C GLU A 38 3.26 2.74 10.88
N GLU A 39 3.77 1.82 11.70
CA GLU A 39 5.16 1.84 12.16
C GLU A 39 6.11 1.48 11.00
N ALA A 40 5.73 0.47 10.21
CA ALA A 40 6.47 0.09 9.00
C ALA A 40 6.61 1.28 8.03
N GLU A 41 5.52 2.01 7.81
CA GLU A 41 5.53 3.22 6.99
C GLU A 41 6.43 4.31 7.57
N LYS A 42 6.35 4.59 8.88
CA LYS A 42 7.20 5.60 9.54
C LYS A 42 8.69 5.28 9.39
N VAL A 43 9.08 4.00 9.49
CA VAL A 43 10.48 3.58 9.32
C VAL A 43 11.00 3.90 7.91
N LEU A 44 10.18 3.70 6.89
CA LEU A 44 10.55 4.00 5.49
C LEU A 44 10.50 5.50 5.19
N CYS A 45 9.58 6.25 5.81
CA CYS A 45 9.41 7.68 5.59
C CYS A 45 10.37 8.58 6.40
N HIS A 46 11.19 8.03 7.30
CA HIS A 46 12.06 8.80 8.22
C HIS A 46 13.07 9.74 7.52
N GLY A 47 13.39 9.51 6.25
CA GLY A 47 14.27 10.36 5.43
C GLY A 47 13.57 11.26 4.40
N GLY A 48 12.24 11.27 4.40
CA GLY A 48 11.41 11.91 3.38
C GLY A 48 11.27 11.06 2.11
N ILE A 49 10.05 11.00 1.60
CA ILE A 49 9.65 10.14 0.47
C ILE A 49 10.39 10.51 -0.84
N SER A 50 10.78 11.77 -0.99
CA SER A 50 11.51 12.26 -2.17
C SER A 50 12.85 11.55 -2.38
N ARG A 51 13.51 11.10 -1.30
CA ARG A 51 14.80 10.39 -1.34
C ARG A 51 14.68 8.86 -1.29
N ALA A 52 13.45 8.33 -1.28
CA ALA A 52 13.23 6.89 -1.25
C ALA A 52 13.79 6.23 -2.51
N SER A 53 14.54 5.17 -2.31
CA SER A 53 14.96 4.26 -3.38
C SER A 53 13.74 3.58 -4.02
N VAL A 54 13.94 3.02 -5.20
CA VAL A 54 12.89 2.27 -5.90
C VAL A 54 12.39 1.08 -5.07
N ALA A 55 13.27 0.41 -4.34
CA ALA A 55 12.92 -0.70 -3.45
C ALA A 55 12.11 -0.25 -2.22
N GLU A 56 12.46 0.89 -1.62
CA GLU A 56 11.68 1.47 -0.52
C GLU A 56 10.28 1.89 -0.99
N LEU A 57 10.16 2.46 -2.19
CA LEU A 57 8.87 2.83 -2.78
C LEU A 57 7.99 1.59 -3.08
N ASP A 58 8.56 0.50 -3.58
CA ASP A 58 7.82 -0.75 -3.79
C ASP A 58 7.32 -1.35 -2.46
N LEU A 59 8.17 -1.38 -1.44
CA LEU A 59 7.78 -1.86 -0.11
C LEU A 59 6.69 -0.98 0.51
N LEU A 60 6.81 0.34 0.39
CA LEU A 60 5.77 1.29 0.82
C LEU A 60 4.44 1.05 0.10
N ALA A 61 4.47 0.83 -1.22
CA ALA A 61 3.27 0.54 -1.98
C ALA A 61 2.55 -0.71 -1.47
N ARG A 62 3.31 -1.78 -1.18
CA ARG A 62 2.77 -3.02 -0.60
C ARG A 62 2.18 -2.80 0.80
N ILE A 63 2.82 -2.00 1.64
CA ILE A 63 2.30 -1.61 2.96
C ILE A 63 0.98 -0.84 2.81
N HIS A 64 0.89 0.10 1.86
CA HIS A 64 -0.35 0.83 1.59
C HIS A 64 -1.49 -0.08 1.10
N VAL A 65 -1.19 -1.11 0.30
CA VAL A 65 -2.19 -2.13 -0.07
C VAL A 65 -2.71 -2.86 1.17
N GLN A 66 -1.82 -3.26 2.09
CA GLN A 66 -2.22 -3.91 3.35
C GLN A 66 -3.06 -2.99 4.24
N GLN A 67 -2.79 -1.68 4.22
CA GLN A 67 -3.58 -0.67 4.94
C GLN A 67 -4.94 -0.37 4.26
N GLY A 68 -5.19 -0.90 3.05
CA GLY A 68 -6.37 -0.57 2.24
C GLY A 68 -6.29 0.79 1.54
N ARG A 69 -5.13 1.46 1.55
CA ARG A 69 -4.88 2.75 0.91
C ARG A 69 -4.43 2.56 -0.54
N PHE A 70 -5.33 2.04 -1.36
CA PHE A 70 -5.01 1.60 -2.73
C PHE A 70 -4.60 2.73 -3.69
N GLU A 71 -5.14 3.94 -3.54
CA GLU A 71 -4.72 5.07 -4.38
C GLU A 71 -3.27 5.50 -4.08
N GLU A 72 -2.89 5.50 -2.80
CA GLU A 72 -1.51 5.78 -2.41
C GLU A 72 -0.57 4.69 -2.91
N ALA A 73 -0.94 3.42 -2.76
CA ALA A 73 -0.16 2.30 -3.31
C ALA A 73 0.06 2.45 -4.83
N ARG A 74 -0.99 2.80 -5.56
CA ARG A 74 -0.91 3.05 -7.00
C ARG A 74 0.05 4.17 -7.34
N ALA A 75 -0.07 5.32 -6.67
CA ALA A 75 0.81 6.46 -6.91
C ALA A 75 2.29 6.09 -6.67
N ARG A 76 2.57 5.25 -5.67
CA ARG A 76 3.94 4.75 -5.40
C ARG A 76 4.47 3.84 -6.49
N TRP A 77 3.65 2.91 -7.00
CA TRP A 77 4.08 2.06 -8.11
C TRP A 77 4.23 2.82 -9.43
N GLU A 78 3.40 3.82 -9.70
CA GLU A 78 3.59 4.74 -10.83
C GLU A 78 4.91 5.53 -10.68
N GLU A 79 5.23 5.98 -9.47
CA GLU A 79 6.51 6.63 -9.15
C GLU A 79 7.70 5.70 -9.35
N VAL A 80 7.62 4.42 -8.93
CA VAL A 80 8.63 3.39 -9.18
C VAL A 80 8.90 3.22 -10.68
N ILE A 81 7.83 3.09 -11.48
CA ILE A 81 7.93 2.92 -12.93
C ILE A 81 8.57 4.16 -13.57
N SER A 82 8.21 5.36 -13.11
CA SER A 82 8.78 6.62 -13.61
C SER A 82 10.28 6.77 -13.32
N ARG A 83 10.75 6.27 -12.17
CA ARG A 83 12.15 6.42 -11.71
C ARG A 83 13.09 5.36 -12.27
N ALA A 84 12.61 4.13 -12.44
CA ALA A 84 13.46 2.97 -12.79
C ALA A 84 13.37 2.56 -14.26
N GLY A 85 12.45 3.12 -15.05
CA GLY A 85 12.24 2.71 -16.45
C GLY A 85 11.71 1.27 -16.59
N GLU A 86 11.94 0.65 -17.76
CA GLU A 86 11.32 -0.61 -18.18
C GLU A 86 11.72 -1.87 -17.37
N GLY A 87 12.66 -1.78 -16.42
CA GLY A 87 13.15 -2.93 -15.64
C GLY A 87 12.26 -3.39 -14.47
N GLN A 88 11.06 -2.82 -14.31
CA GLN A 88 10.17 -3.04 -13.16
C GLN A 88 8.89 -3.80 -13.54
N GLU A 89 9.05 -4.93 -14.24
CA GLU A 89 7.94 -5.83 -14.60
C GLU A 89 7.09 -6.22 -13.37
N LYS A 90 7.74 -6.38 -12.21
CA LYS A 90 7.08 -6.68 -10.93
C LYS A 90 6.12 -5.58 -10.49
N SER A 91 6.53 -4.31 -10.48
CA SER A 91 5.63 -3.22 -10.10
C SER A 91 4.51 -3.01 -11.12
N ARG A 92 4.75 -3.26 -12.42
CA ARG A 92 3.67 -3.27 -13.43
C ARG A 92 2.65 -4.37 -13.15
N ALA A 93 3.10 -5.60 -12.88
CA ALA A 93 2.21 -6.71 -12.53
C ALA A 93 1.40 -6.41 -11.26
N CYS A 94 2.03 -5.83 -10.24
CA CYS A 94 1.34 -5.41 -9.02
C CYS A 94 0.29 -4.31 -9.28
N LEU A 95 0.59 -3.35 -10.16
CA LEU A 95 -0.33 -2.29 -10.55
C LEU A 95 -1.55 -2.85 -11.31
N GLU A 96 -1.34 -3.80 -12.23
CA GLU A 96 -2.44 -4.49 -12.91
C GLU A 96 -3.30 -5.31 -11.94
N ALA A 97 -2.68 -6.09 -11.05
CA ALA A 97 -3.41 -6.82 -10.01
C ALA A 97 -4.23 -5.88 -9.11
N LEU A 98 -3.71 -4.69 -8.80
CA LEU A 98 -4.41 -3.67 -8.03
C LEU A 98 -5.64 -3.13 -8.79
N LYS A 99 -5.54 -2.91 -10.10
CA LYS A 99 -6.67 -2.49 -10.94
C LYS A 99 -7.77 -3.55 -10.96
N GLU A 100 -7.40 -4.82 -11.14
CA GLU A 100 -8.34 -5.94 -11.11
C GLU A 100 -9.04 -6.05 -9.76
N PHE A 101 -8.28 -5.94 -8.67
CA PHE A 101 -8.82 -5.97 -7.33
C PHE A 101 -9.78 -4.80 -7.06
N LYS A 102 -9.43 -3.58 -7.48
CA LYS A 102 -10.30 -2.41 -7.35
C LYS A 102 -11.59 -2.60 -8.14
N ALA A 103 -11.51 -3.08 -9.39
CA ALA A 103 -12.67 -3.36 -10.21
C ALA A 103 -13.58 -4.45 -9.60
N TYR A 104 -12.98 -5.47 -8.99
CA TYR A 104 -13.72 -6.50 -8.24
C TYR A 104 -14.41 -5.91 -7.02
N ARG A 105 -13.68 -5.15 -6.19
CA ARG A 105 -14.21 -4.53 -4.97
C ARG A 105 -15.37 -3.58 -5.29
N ASP A 106 -15.23 -2.76 -6.32
CA ASP A 106 -16.26 -1.81 -6.72
C ASP A 106 -17.53 -2.55 -7.20
N LYS A 107 -17.37 -3.67 -7.94
CA LYS A 107 -18.50 -4.55 -8.32
C LYS A 107 -19.17 -5.18 -7.10
N VAL A 108 -18.40 -5.72 -6.16
CA VAL A 108 -18.93 -6.33 -4.94
C VAL A 108 -19.71 -5.28 -4.14
N MET A 109 -19.16 -4.06 -3.99
CA MET A 109 -19.82 -2.97 -3.28
C MET A 109 -21.21 -2.67 -3.89
N VAL A 110 -21.28 -2.54 -5.21
CA VAL A 110 -22.56 -2.33 -5.92
C VAL A 110 -23.54 -3.48 -5.69
N ILE A 111 -23.08 -4.73 -5.74
CA ILE A 111 -23.93 -5.91 -5.48
C ILE A 111 -24.46 -5.89 -4.04
N THR A 112 -23.59 -5.65 -3.05
CA THR A 112 -24.01 -5.56 -1.65
C THR A 112 -25.03 -4.46 -1.41
N TRP A 113 -24.87 -3.29 -2.03
CA TRP A 113 -25.85 -2.20 -1.96
C TRP A 113 -27.21 -2.61 -2.55
N ARG A 114 -27.21 -3.32 -3.70
CA ARG A 114 -28.45 -3.82 -4.30
C ARG A 114 -29.16 -4.85 -3.43
N ILE A 115 -28.41 -5.76 -2.82
CA ILE A 115 -28.96 -6.76 -1.89
C ILE A 115 -29.53 -6.05 -0.65
N ALA A 116 -28.82 -5.09 -0.07
CA ALA A 116 -29.29 -4.33 1.09
C ALA A 116 -30.60 -3.59 0.79
N LEU A 117 -30.72 -2.95 -0.38
CA LEU A 117 -31.95 -2.30 -0.81
C LEU A 117 -33.11 -3.29 -1.01
N ALA A 118 -32.84 -4.47 -1.58
CA ALA A 118 -33.85 -5.50 -1.75
C ALA A 118 -34.36 -6.04 -0.41
N ILE A 119 -33.46 -6.28 0.55
CA ILE A 119 -33.81 -6.70 1.92
C ILE A 119 -34.67 -5.63 2.60
N LEU A 120 -34.28 -4.35 2.49
CA LEU A 120 -35.04 -3.25 3.06
C LEU A 120 -36.47 -3.17 2.49
N ALA A 121 -36.62 -3.35 1.17
CA ALA A 121 -37.93 -3.37 0.50
C ALA A 121 -38.82 -4.57 0.94
N LEU A 122 -38.21 -5.73 1.19
CA LEU A 122 -38.94 -6.88 1.74
C LEU A 122 -39.41 -6.63 3.18
N ILE A 123 -38.57 -6.01 4.01
CA ILE A 123 -38.93 -5.66 5.39
C ILE A 123 -40.09 -4.65 5.42
N THR A 124 -40.05 -3.62 4.56
CA THR A 124 -41.12 -2.61 4.52
C THR A 124 -42.44 -3.20 4.01
N SER A 125 -42.40 -4.07 3.00
CA SER A 125 -43.61 -4.74 2.48
C SER A 125 -44.24 -5.70 3.50
N LEU A 126 -43.43 -6.48 4.24
CA LEU A 126 -43.90 -7.34 5.33
C LEU A 126 -44.47 -6.52 6.50
N GLY A 127 -43.82 -5.42 6.88
CA GLY A 127 -44.29 -4.54 7.95
C GLY A 127 -45.64 -3.88 7.65
N VAL A 128 -45.86 -3.44 6.41
CA VAL A 128 -47.15 -2.90 5.96
C VAL A 128 -48.22 -3.99 5.94
N GLY A 129 -47.90 -5.20 5.47
CA GLY A 129 -48.82 -6.34 5.46
C GLY A 129 -49.29 -6.74 6.87
N LEU A 130 -48.41 -6.70 7.87
CA LEU A 130 -48.76 -7.01 9.26
C LEU A 130 -49.65 -5.94 9.90
N LEU A 131 -49.52 -4.67 9.48
CA LEU A 131 -50.29 -3.55 10.01
C LEU A 131 -51.73 -3.50 9.44
N VAL A 132 -51.92 -3.98 8.21
CA VAL A 132 -53.21 -3.99 7.50
C VAL A 132 -53.99 -5.29 7.76
N ALA A 133 -53.38 -6.30 8.40
CA ALA A 133 -54.08 -7.52 8.77
C ALA A 133 -55.25 -7.20 9.72
N PRO A 134 -56.51 -7.48 9.32
CA PRO A 134 -57.67 -7.21 10.17
C PRO A 134 -57.56 -8.08 11.42
N LYS A 135 -57.70 -7.45 12.60
CA LYS A 135 -57.86 -8.16 13.87
C LYS A 135 -59.16 -8.97 13.80
N LEU A 136 -59.03 -10.27 13.53
CA LEU A 136 -60.10 -11.24 13.80
C LEU A 136 -60.29 -11.42 15.31
#